data_AF-A0A9C8K877-F1
#
_entry.id   AF-A0A9C8K877-F1
#
_cell.length_a   1.000
_cell.length_b   1.000
_cell.length_c   1.000
_cell.angle_alpha   90.00
_cell.angle_beta   90.00
_cell.angle_gamma   90.00
#
_symmetry.space_group_name_H-M   'P 1'
#
loop_
_entity.id
_entity.type
_entity.pdbx_description
1 polymer ?
#
loop_
_entity_poly.entity_id
_entity_poly.type
_entity_poly.pdbx_seq_one_letter_code
_entity_poly.pdbx_strand_id
1 'polypeptide(L)'
;MDLENMNMWYWLITFLIAAIFGIIGYYFGKGRIENIDKSADLGTLRDKNSKLQSDLDACNELRLANTSSAANKSNSLVSMSKEAEIIVFDEIAAKSTFAKPIRENDLKVIEGIGPKIEEMFHVAGIKTWKTLSETSVAGCQDILKKGGERYKIHDPSSWPMQAKMCYTNKWKELIKWQNEHAHGKL
;
A
#
# COMPACT_ATOMS: atom_id res chain seq x y z
N MET A 1 70.23 -1.99 -1.15
CA MET A 1 68.87 -2.43 -1.51
C MET A 1 68.38 -1.45 -2.55
N ASP A 2 68.39 -1.90 -3.79
CA ASP A 2 68.46 -1.05 -4.97
C ASP A 2 67.14 -0.30 -5.20
N LEU A 3 67.21 1.03 -5.09
CA LEU A 3 66.08 1.95 -5.31
C LEU A 3 65.48 1.83 -6.72
N GLU A 4 66.26 1.33 -7.69
CA GLU A 4 65.81 1.04 -9.05
C GLU A 4 64.85 -0.16 -9.12
N ASN A 5 65.01 -1.15 -8.23
CA ASN A 5 64.20 -2.37 -8.23
C ASN A 5 62.77 -2.10 -7.68
N MET A 6 62.65 -1.15 -6.74
CA MET A 6 61.36 -0.72 -6.17
C MET A 6 60.54 0.12 -7.16
N ASN A 7 61.18 0.98 -7.96
CA ASN A 7 60.47 1.80 -8.96
C ASN A 7 59.93 0.94 -10.13
N MET A 8 60.69 -0.07 -10.56
CA MET A 8 60.23 -1.10 -11.51
C MET A 8 59.06 -1.93 -10.98
N TRP A 9 59.08 -2.32 -9.69
CA TRP A 9 57.97 -3.02 -9.05
C TRP A 9 56.71 -2.17 -8.90
N TYR A 10 56.84 -0.87 -8.60
CA TYR A 10 55.69 0.05 -8.54
C TYR A 10 54.98 0.18 -9.89
N TRP A 11 55.74 0.31 -10.98
CA TRP A 11 55.16 0.32 -12.33
C TRP A 11 54.45 -1.00 -12.63
N LEU A 12 55.04 -2.14 -12.26
CA LEU A 12 54.41 -3.45 -12.44
C LEU A 12 53.08 -3.57 -11.66
N ILE A 13 53.02 -3.06 -10.43
CA ILE A 13 51.80 -3.01 -9.62
C ILE A 13 50.73 -2.11 -10.26
N THR A 14 51.11 -0.96 -10.82
CA THR A 14 50.15 -0.08 -11.51
C THR A 14 49.53 -0.72 -12.75
N PHE A 15 50.32 -1.47 -13.53
CA PHE A 15 49.80 -2.23 -14.68
C PHE A 15 48.87 -3.37 -14.24
N LEU A 16 49.20 -4.06 -13.14
CA LEU A 16 48.39 -5.14 -12.60
C LEU A 16 47.03 -4.63 -12.10
N ILE A 17 47.00 -3.50 -11.39
CA ILE A 17 45.76 -2.86 -10.93
C ILE A 17 44.89 -2.45 -12.13
N ALA A 18 45.47 -1.84 -13.17
CA ALA A 18 44.75 -1.46 -14.38
C ALA A 18 44.15 -2.68 -15.10
N ALA A 19 44.88 -3.80 -15.16
CA ALA A 19 44.39 -5.05 -15.73
C ALA A 19 43.20 -5.62 -14.93
N ILE A 20 43.28 -5.60 -13.59
CA ILE A 20 42.18 -6.05 -12.73
C ILE A 20 40.93 -5.18 -12.94
N PHE A 21 41.07 -3.85 -12.97
CA PHE A 21 39.93 -2.95 -13.23
C PHE A 21 39.35 -3.16 -14.64
N GLY A 22 40.18 -3.42 -15.65
CA GLY A 22 39.71 -3.75 -17.00
C GLY A 22 38.94 -5.07 -17.04
N ILE A 23 39.41 -6.10 -16.34
CA ILE A 23 38.71 -7.39 -16.22
C ILE A 23 37.39 -7.23 -15.47
N ILE A 24 37.39 -6.52 -14.34
CA ILE A 24 36.16 -6.24 -13.56
C ILE A 24 35.17 -5.45 -14.42
N GLY A 25 35.63 -4.41 -15.13
CA GLY A 25 34.79 -3.63 -16.05
C GLY A 25 34.22 -4.48 -17.19
N TYR A 26 35.00 -5.41 -17.74
CA TYR A 26 34.53 -6.36 -18.76
C TYR A 26 33.48 -7.33 -18.22
N TYR A 27 33.67 -7.87 -17.01
CA TYR A 27 32.69 -8.76 -16.37
C TYR A 27 31.42 -8.01 -15.91
N PHE A 28 31.55 -6.78 -15.42
CA PHE A 28 30.43 -5.95 -14.99
C PHE A 28 29.62 -5.40 -16.18
N GLY A 29 30.29 -5.00 -17.26
CA GLY A 29 29.64 -4.58 -18.51
C GLY A 29 29.00 -5.73 -19.29
N LYS A 30 29.41 -6.97 -19.02
CA LYS A 30 28.78 -8.20 -19.55
C LYS A 30 27.60 -8.69 -18.68
N GLY A 31 27.31 -8.01 -17.58
CA GLY A 31 26.08 -8.21 -16.81
C GLY A 31 24.88 -7.88 -17.69
N ARG A 32 24.13 -8.92 -18.08
CA ARG A 32 22.89 -8.77 -18.86
C ARG A 32 21.96 -7.83 -18.11
N ILE A 33 21.72 -6.66 -18.67
CA ILE A 33 20.52 -5.88 -18.36
C ILE A 33 19.37 -6.63 -19.03
N GLU A 34 18.79 -7.59 -18.33
CA GLU A 34 17.47 -8.08 -18.69
C GLU A 34 16.51 -6.90 -18.51
N ASN A 35 16.17 -6.26 -19.63
CA ASN A 35 15.01 -5.39 -19.68
C ASN A 35 13.81 -6.28 -19.37
N ILE A 36 13.38 -6.26 -18.10
CA ILE A 36 12.13 -6.90 -17.67
C ILE A 36 11.03 -6.15 -18.40
N ASP A 37 10.57 -6.75 -19.49
CA ASP A 37 9.58 -6.18 -20.38
C ASP A 37 8.21 -6.16 -19.68
N LYS A 38 7.95 -5.07 -18.95
CA LYS A 38 6.67 -4.78 -18.28
C LYS A 38 5.53 -4.52 -19.27
N SER A 39 5.77 -4.59 -20.58
CA SER A 39 4.74 -4.36 -21.60
C SER A 39 3.61 -5.39 -21.53
N ALA A 40 3.93 -6.64 -21.20
CA ALA A 40 2.93 -7.70 -21.02
C ALA A 40 1.98 -7.38 -19.85
N ASP A 41 2.52 -6.90 -18.73
CA ASP A 41 1.73 -6.51 -17.57
C ASP A 41 0.82 -5.31 -17.87
N LEU A 42 1.30 -4.32 -18.64
CA LEU A 42 0.51 -3.15 -19.06
C LEU A 42 -0.71 -3.55 -19.92
N GLY A 43 -0.55 -4.55 -20.80
CA GLY A 43 -1.65 -5.10 -21.59
C GLY A 43 -2.73 -5.71 -20.71
N THR A 44 -2.36 -6.59 -19.78
CA THR A 44 -3.33 -7.23 -18.88
C THR A 44 -4.05 -6.25 -17.97
N LEU A 45 -3.39 -5.15 -17.55
CA LEU A 45 -3.99 -4.08 -16.76
C LEU A 45 -5.01 -3.28 -17.56
N ARG A 46 -4.71 -2.99 -18.83
CA ARG A 46 -5.64 -2.30 -19.73
C ARG A 46 -6.87 -3.15 -20.02
N ASP A 47 -6.68 -4.45 -20.25
CA ASP A 47 -7.78 -5.41 -20.49
C ASP A 47 -8.68 -5.54 -19.27
N LYS A 48 -8.11 -5.62 -18.05
CA LYS A 48 -8.86 -5.64 -16.80
C LYS A 48 -9.66 -4.36 -16.59
N ASN A 49 -9.08 -3.19 -16.87
CA ASN A 49 -9.81 -1.91 -16.77
C ASN A 49 -10.98 -1.84 -17.76
N SER A 50 -10.78 -2.29 -19.01
CA SER A 50 -11.84 -2.34 -20.01
C SER A 50 -12.98 -3.28 -19.59
N LYS A 51 -12.63 -4.46 -19.07
CA LYS A 51 -13.62 -5.42 -18.57
C LYS A 51 -14.40 -4.87 -17.38
N LEU A 52 -13.72 -4.27 -16.40
CA LEU A 52 -14.37 -3.65 -15.26
C LEU A 52 -15.31 -2.51 -15.67
N GLN A 53 -14.93 -1.72 -16.67
CA GLN A 53 -15.79 -0.69 -17.23
C GLN A 53 -17.04 -1.30 -17.88
N SER A 54 -16.90 -2.37 -18.67
CA SER A 54 -18.03 -3.09 -19.26
C SER A 54 -18.94 -3.73 -18.21
N ASP A 55 -18.37 -4.32 -17.15
CA ASP A 55 -19.14 -4.94 -16.06
C ASP A 55 -19.91 -3.86 -15.25
N LEU A 56 -19.30 -2.68 -15.05
CA LEU A 56 -19.96 -1.53 -14.42
C LEU A 56 -21.13 -1.01 -15.26
N ASP A 57 -20.94 -0.88 -16.56
CA ASP A 57 -21.98 -0.42 -17.48
C ASP A 57 -23.13 -1.44 -17.54
N ALA A 58 -22.83 -2.74 -17.59
CA ALA A 58 -23.83 -3.80 -17.53
C ALA A 58 -24.60 -3.80 -16.20
N CYS A 59 -23.92 -3.63 -15.06
CA CYS A 59 -24.59 -3.51 -13.77
C CYS A 59 -25.44 -2.25 -13.67
N ASN A 60 -25.00 -1.13 -14.23
CA ASN A 60 -25.77 0.12 -14.22
C ASN A 60 -26.97 0.03 -15.17
N GLU A 61 -26.84 -0.63 -16.32
CA GLU A 61 -27.94 -0.91 -17.24
C GLU A 61 -28.99 -1.82 -16.59
N LEU A 62 -28.57 -2.90 -15.92
CA LEU A 62 -29.47 -3.76 -15.14
C LEU A 62 -30.15 -2.98 -14.01
N ARG A 63 -29.42 -2.08 -13.35
CA ARG A 63 -29.99 -1.19 -12.31
C ARG A 63 -31.02 -0.23 -12.91
N LEU A 64 -30.76 0.35 -14.08
CA LEU A 64 -31.68 1.24 -14.81
C LEU A 64 -32.93 0.49 -15.28
N ALA A 65 -32.77 -0.75 -15.76
CA ALA A 65 -33.88 -1.64 -16.12
C ALA A 65 -34.72 -2.07 -14.89
N ASN A 66 -34.09 -2.22 -13.72
CA ASN A 66 -34.80 -2.55 -12.48
C ASN A 66 -35.40 -1.31 -11.79
N THR A 67 -34.88 -0.09 -12.02
CA THR A 67 -35.43 1.16 -11.46
C THR A 67 -36.67 1.66 -12.19
N SER A 68 -36.85 1.32 -13.47
CA SER A 68 -38.10 1.60 -14.19
C SER A 68 -39.29 0.77 -13.73
N SER A 69 -39.08 -0.34 -12.99
CA SER A 69 -40.14 -1.06 -12.26
C SER A 69 -40.39 -0.55 -10.83
N ALA A 70 -39.54 0.32 -10.29
CA ALA A 70 -39.63 0.86 -8.92
C ALA A 70 -40.16 2.31 -8.85
N ALA A 71 -40.61 2.88 -9.98
CA ALA A 71 -40.99 4.30 -10.12
C ALA A 71 -42.36 4.69 -9.52
N ASN A 72 -42.96 3.87 -8.67
CA ASN A 72 -44.22 4.18 -7.96
C ASN A 72 -44.08 4.05 -6.43
N LYS A 73 -43.05 4.64 -5.83
CA LYS A 73 -43.19 5.13 -4.44
C LYS A 73 -42.25 6.28 -4.12
N SER A 74 -42.85 7.48 -4.19
CA SER A 74 -42.51 8.67 -3.40
C SER A 74 -41.21 9.40 -3.71
N ASN A 75 -41.31 10.32 -4.66
CA ASN A 75 -40.42 11.47 -4.79
C ASN A 75 -40.86 12.55 -3.77
N SER A 76 -40.04 12.79 -2.74
CA SER A 76 -40.10 13.99 -1.89
C SER A 76 -38.69 14.46 -1.58
N LEU A 77 -38.08 15.13 -2.56
CA LEU A 77 -37.29 16.37 -2.48
C LEU A 77 -36.52 16.59 -1.15
N VAL A 78 -35.24 16.20 -1.08
CA VAL A 78 -34.03 17.04 -1.36
C VAL A 78 -33.74 18.11 -0.30
N SER A 79 -32.72 17.86 0.56
CA SER A 79 -31.66 18.82 0.91
C SER A 79 -30.57 18.20 1.81
N MET A 80 -29.38 17.99 1.23
CA MET A 80 -28.06 18.13 1.85
C MET A 80 -27.77 17.48 3.22
N SER A 81 -27.41 16.20 3.21
CA SER A 81 -26.38 15.63 4.09
C SER A 81 -25.81 14.38 3.45
N LYS A 82 -24.48 14.30 3.42
CA LYS A 82 -23.71 13.15 2.94
C LYS A 82 -23.88 12.02 3.97
N GLU A 83 -25.06 11.40 3.97
CA GLU A 83 -25.45 10.34 4.89
C GLU A 83 -24.72 9.04 4.55
N ALA A 84 -24.19 8.44 5.61
CA ALA A 84 -23.44 7.22 5.61
C ALA A 84 -24.28 6.02 5.15
N GLU A 85 -23.79 5.28 4.15
CA GLU A 85 -23.97 3.83 4.19
C GLU A 85 -23.38 3.34 5.51
N ILE A 86 -24.24 2.86 6.41
CA ILE A 86 -23.82 2.13 7.59
C ILE A 86 -23.29 0.78 7.08
N ILE A 87 -22.01 0.75 6.74
CA ILE A 87 -21.33 -0.49 6.36
C ILE A 87 -21.18 -1.29 7.65
N VAL A 88 -22.03 -2.30 7.81
CA VAL A 88 -21.99 -3.21 8.96
C VAL A 88 -20.72 -4.05 8.86
N PHE A 89 -20.01 -4.18 9.97
CA PHE A 89 -18.79 -4.98 10.07
C PHE A 89 -19.08 -6.47 9.80
N ASP A 90 -18.38 -7.04 8.82
CA ASP A 90 -18.43 -8.46 8.51
C ASP A 90 -17.35 -9.22 9.28
N GLU A 91 -17.69 -9.65 10.50
CA GLU A 91 -16.82 -10.41 11.38
C GLU A 91 -16.43 -11.79 10.82
N ILE A 92 -17.31 -12.40 10.03
CA ILE A 92 -17.12 -13.74 9.46
C ILE A 92 -16.07 -13.68 8.36
N ALA A 93 -16.18 -12.71 7.46
CA ALA A 93 -15.19 -12.50 6.40
C ALA A 93 -13.83 -12.07 6.96
N ALA A 94 -13.81 -11.22 7.99
CA ALA A 94 -12.58 -10.81 8.67
C ALA A 94 -11.87 -12.01 9.30
N LYS A 95 -12.59 -12.82 10.08
CA LYS A 95 -12.05 -14.02 10.72
C LYS A 95 -11.60 -15.07 9.71
N SER A 96 -12.35 -15.26 8.64
CA SER A 96 -11.98 -16.19 7.56
C SER A 96 -10.69 -15.78 6.86
N THR A 97 -10.39 -14.49 6.78
CA THR A 97 -9.23 -13.98 6.05
C THR A 97 -7.97 -13.99 6.92
N PHE A 98 -8.06 -13.52 8.17
CA PHE A 98 -6.90 -13.38 9.06
C PHE A 98 -6.65 -14.60 9.97
N ALA A 99 -7.53 -15.60 9.91
CA ALA A 99 -7.54 -16.76 10.80
C ALA A 99 -7.53 -16.42 12.30
N LYS A 100 -7.96 -15.19 12.65
CA LYS A 100 -7.96 -14.62 14.01
C LYS A 100 -9.25 -13.82 14.22
N PRO A 101 -9.78 -13.75 15.46
CA PRO A 101 -10.89 -12.88 15.76
C PRO A 101 -10.45 -11.42 15.62
N ILE A 102 -11.10 -10.68 14.73
CA ILE A 102 -10.93 -9.23 14.58
C ILE A 102 -12.11 -8.56 15.24
N ARG A 103 -11.83 -7.58 16.11
CA ARG A 103 -12.87 -6.74 16.70
C ARG A 103 -13.16 -5.58 15.77
N GLU A 104 -14.43 -5.17 15.74
CA GLU A 104 -14.82 -3.96 15.02
C GLU A 104 -13.97 -2.77 15.48
N ASN A 105 -13.46 -2.00 14.51
CA ASN A 105 -12.62 -0.82 14.76
C ASN A 105 -11.30 -1.09 15.47
N ASP A 106 -10.81 -2.34 15.47
CA ASP A 106 -9.46 -2.66 15.95
C ASP A 106 -8.42 -2.11 14.97
N LEU A 107 -7.71 -1.05 15.37
CA LEU A 107 -6.74 -0.39 14.50
C LEU A 107 -5.46 -1.21 14.33
N LYS A 108 -5.19 -2.21 15.18
CA LYS A 108 -3.99 -3.08 15.10
C LYS A 108 -4.04 -4.04 13.92
N VAL A 109 -5.19 -4.17 13.24
CA VAL A 109 -5.28 -4.89 11.96
C VAL A 109 -4.46 -4.21 10.86
N ILE A 110 -4.23 -2.91 10.98
CA ILE A 110 -3.44 -2.12 10.04
C ILE A 110 -1.95 -2.34 10.34
N GLU A 111 -1.20 -2.68 9.31
CA GLU A 111 0.24 -2.93 9.45
C GLU A 111 0.97 -1.65 9.90
N GLY A 112 1.81 -1.79 10.93
CA GLY A 112 2.54 -0.68 11.54
C GLY A 112 1.83 -0.01 12.71
N ILE A 113 0.55 -0.29 12.96
CA ILE A 113 -0.16 0.19 14.16
C ILE A 113 -0.05 -0.86 15.28
N GLY A 114 0.83 -0.59 16.24
CA GLY A 114 0.92 -1.37 17.48
C GLY A 114 -0.07 -0.89 18.56
N PRO A 115 -0.20 -1.62 19.69
CA PRO A 115 -1.10 -1.27 20.78
C PRO A 115 -0.91 0.16 21.32
N LYS A 116 0.34 0.63 21.35
CA LYS A 116 0.64 1.97 21.85
C LYS A 116 0.30 3.08 20.87
N ILE A 117 0.41 2.81 19.57
CA ILE A 117 0.01 3.74 18.51
C ILE A 117 -1.52 3.82 18.48
N GLU A 118 -2.21 2.68 18.54
CA GLU A 118 -3.68 2.64 18.68
C GLU A 118 -4.17 3.51 19.84
N GLU A 119 -3.55 3.37 21.03
CA GLU A 119 -3.90 4.19 22.19
C GLU A 119 -3.72 5.70 21.93
N MET A 120 -2.62 6.09 21.28
CA MET A 120 -2.38 7.50 20.92
C MET A 120 -3.43 8.04 19.95
N PHE A 121 -3.83 7.24 18.97
CA PHE A 121 -4.89 7.59 18.02
C PHE A 121 -6.25 7.71 18.71
N HIS A 122 -6.55 6.81 19.65
CA HIS A 122 -7.77 6.88 20.46
C HIS A 122 -7.81 8.16 21.33
N VAL A 123 -6.68 8.55 21.93
CA VAL A 123 -6.54 9.82 22.67
C VAL A 123 -6.73 11.02 21.75
N ALA A 124 -6.28 10.93 20.50
CA ALA A 124 -6.50 11.97 19.48
C ALA A 124 -7.94 11.96 18.89
N GLY A 125 -8.83 11.07 19.36
CA GLY A 125 -10.22 10.98 18.90
C GLY A 125 -10.43 10.06 17.69
N ILE A 126 -9.39 9.43 17.17
CA ILE A 126 -9.46 8.50 16.04
C ILE A 126 -9.68 7.09 16.58
N LYS A 127 -10.95 6.69 16.74
CA LYS A 127 -11.34 5.40 17.35
C LYS A 127 -11.90 4.38 16.37
N THR A 128 -12.10 4.76 15.11
CA THR A 128 -12.75 3.92 14.10
C THR A 128 -11.93 3.86 12.82
N TRP A 129 -12.09 2.77 12.06
CA TRP A 129 -11.45 2.65 10.74
C TRP A 129 -11.92 3.76 9.80
N LYS A 130 -13.19 4.18 9.91
CA LYS A 130 -13.74 5.30 9.14
C LYS A 130 -12.98 6.59 9.43
N THR A 131 -12.89 6.98 10.71
CA THR A 131 -12.19 8.21 11.11
C THR A 131 -10.72 8.16 10.71
N LEU A 132 -10.06 7.02 10.86
CA LEU A 132 -8.67 6.86 10.44
C LEU A 132 -8.51 6.98 8.91
N SER A 133 -9.44 6.42 8.13
CA SER A 133 -9.41 6.52 6.67
C SER A 133 -9.62 7.94 6.12
N GLU A 134 -10.31 8.78 6.88
CA GLU A 134 -10.54 10.20 6.57
C GLU A 134 -9.41 11.09 7.11
N THR A 135 -8.57 10.55 7.99
CA THR A 135 -7.41 11.27 8.54
C THR A 135 -6.31 11.33 7.49
N SER A 136 -5.75 12.53 7.30
CA SER A 136 -4.61 12.71 6.39
C SER A 136 -3.34 12.08 6.95
N VAL A 137 -2.44 11.65 6.06
CA VAL A 137 -1.11 11.12 6.45
C VAL A 137 -0.35 12.13 7.32
N ALA A 138 -0.46 13.42 7.02
CA ALA A 138 0.13 14.48 7.83
C ALA A 138 -0.46 14.52 9.25
N GLY A 139 -1.78 14.39 9.39
CA GLY A 139 -2.44 14.31 10.70
C GLY A 139 -1.99 13.10 11.51
N CYS A 140 -1.89 11.93 10.88
CA CYS A 140 -1.32 10.74 11.49
C CYS A 140 0.12 10.98 11.97
N GLN A 141 0.96 11.59 11.13
CA GLN A 141 2.34 11.90 11.48
C GLN A 141 2.45 12.86 12.67
N ASP A 142 1.57 13.86 12.75
CA ASP A 142 1.57 14.82 13.86
C ASP A 142 1.16 14.18 15.18
N ILE A 143 0.25 13.20 15.16
CA ILE A 143 -0.08 12.38 16.33
C ILE A 143 1.16 11.57 16.78
N LEU A 144 1.87 10.94 15.85
CA LEU A 144 3.10 10.19 16.16
C LEU A 144 4.19 11.09 16.77
N LYS A 145 4.39 12.29 16.21
CA LYS A 145 5.35 13.27 16.75
C LYS A 145 5.05 13.63 18.21
N LYS A 146 3.76 13.77 18.58
CA LYS A 146 3.35 14.03 19.97
C LYS A 146 3.70 12.89 20.93
N GLY A 147 3.84 11.65 20.44
CA GLY A 147 4.27 10.50 21.25
C GLY A 147 5.78 10.44 21.51
N GLY A 148 6.57 11.23 20.78
CA GLY A 148 8.03 11.31 20.91
C GLY A 148 8.82 10.62 19.79
N GLU A 149 10.15 10.80 19.83
CA GLU A 149 11.09 10.40 18.77
C GLU A 149 11.02 8.93 18.37
N ARG A 150 10.74 8.05 19.33
CA ARG A 150 10.63 6.59 19.14
C ARG A 150 9.55 6.18 18.12
N TYR A 151 8.55 7.03 17.87
CA TYR A 151 7.51 6.73 16.88
C TYR A 151 7.80 7.27 15.48
N LYS A 152 8.86 8.07 15.29
CA LYS A 152 9.22 8.62 13.97
C LYS A 152 9.67 7.57 12.96
N ILE A 153 10.05 6.38 13.44
CA ILE A 153 10.48 5.26 12.60
C ILE A 153 9.27 4.64 11.87
N HIS A 154 8.05 4.82 12.40
CA HIS A 154 6.84 4.34 11.75
C HIS A 154 6.39 5.28 10.63
N ASP A 155 6.05 4.70 9.49
CA ASP A 155 5.51 5.42 8.35
C ASP A 155 3.97 5.29 8.32
N PRO A 156 3.22 6.40 8.51
CA PRO A 156 1.76 6.38 8.48
C PRO A 156 1.17 6.43 7.07
N SER A 157 1.97 6.48 6.00
CA SER A 157 1.51 6.73 4.63
C SER A 157 0.45 5.73 4.14
N SER A 158 0.54 4.47 4.58
CA SER A 158 -0.42 3.42 4.19
C SER A 158 -1.61 3.26 5.15
N TRP A 159 -1.60 3.90 6.33
CA TRP A 159 -2.62 3.66 7.36
C TRP A 159 -4.03 4.10 6.95
N PRO A 160 -4.24 5.32 6.39
CA PRO A 160 -5.58 5.73 5.97
C PRO A 160 -6.16 4.81 4.88
N MET A 161 -5.30 4.33 3.97
CA MET A 161 -5.70 3.42 2.90
C MET A 161 -6.11 2.05 3.44
N GLN A 162 -5.29 1.44 4.30
CA GLN A 162 -5.63 0.17 4.94
C GLN A 162 -6.88 0.28 5.81
N ALA A 163 -7.05 1.40 6.54
CA ALA A 163 -8.25 1.68 7.33
C ALA A 163 -9.50 1.75 6.44
N LYS A 164 -9.39 2.33 5.24
CA LYS A 164 -10.48 2.36 4.26
C LYS A 164 -10.88 0.94 3.83
N MET A 165 -9.91 0.05 3.62
CA MET A 165 -10.19 -1.35 3.27
C MET A 165 -10.88 -2.10 4.42
N CYS A 166 -10.50 -1.83 5.67
CA CYS A 166 -11.16 -2.39 6.86
C CYS A 166 -12.61 -1.89 6.96
N TYR A 167 -12.83 -0.58 6.83
CA TYR A 167 -14.16 0.04 6.87
C TYR A 167 -15.10 -0.47 5.76
N THR A 168 -14.54 -0.84 4.60
CA THR A 168 -15.32 -1.31 3.44
C THR A 168 -15.42 -2.84 3.35
N ASN A 169 -15.07 -3.57 4.41
CA ASN A 169 -15.06 -5.04 4.48
C ASN A 169 -14.20 -5.72 3.40
N LYS A 170 -13.19 -5.03 2.86
CA LYS A 170 -12.28 -5.53 1.82
C LYS A 170 -11.13 -6.35 2.40
N TRP A 171 -11.45 -7.33 3.24
CA TRP A 171 -10.48 -8.12 4.00
C TRP A 171 -9.47 -8.86 3.10
N LYS A 172 -9.95 -9.46 2.01
CA LYS A 172 -9.11 -10.18 1.04
C LYS A 172 -8.14 -9.25 0.30
N GLU A 173 -8.58 -8.04 -0.03
CA GLU A 173 -7.70 -7.04 -0.66
C GLU A 173 -6.65 -6.55 0.34
N LEU A 174 -7.05 -6.32 1.60
CA LEU A 174 -6.15 -5.89 2.66
C LEU A 174 -5.03 -6.90 2.90
N ILE A 175 -5.37 -8.18 3.10
CA ILE A 175 -4.35 -9.21 3.36
C ILE A 175 -3.43 -9.41 2.16
N LYS A 176 -3.98 -9.34 0.93
CA LYS A 176 -3.17 -9.41 -0.29
C LYS A 176 -2.19 -8.23 -0.35
N TRP A 177 -2.67 -7.03 -0.07
CA TRP A 177 -1.85 -5.83 -0.04
C TRP A 177 -0.73 -5.93 1.01
N GLN A 178 -1.06 -6.37 2.23
CA GLN A 178 -0.09 -6.56 3.32
C GLN A 178 0.97 -7.63 2.99
N ASN A 179 0.58 -8.71 2.30
CA ASN A 179 1.53 -9.73 1.86
C ASN A 179 2.46 -9.24 0.74
N GLU A 180 1.94 -8.43 -0.19
CA GLU A 180 2.72 -7.88 -1.31
C GLU A 180 3.64 -6.73 -0.88
N HIS A 181 3.22 -5.93 0.11
CA HIS A 181 3.92 -4.72 0.57
C HIS A 181 4.40 -4.87 2.01
N ALA A 182 4.92 -6.06 2.37
CA ALA A 182 5.47 -6.32 3.70
C ALA A 182 6.37 -5.14 4.11
N HIS A 183 6.09 -4.57 5.30
CA HIS A 183 6.64 -3.33 5.86
C HIS A 183 5.86 -2.02 5.60
N GLY A 184 4.68 -2.06 4.97
CA GLY A 184 3.76 -0.92 4.91
C GLY A 184 4.25 0.29 4.09
N LYS A 185 5.29 0.11 3.27
CA LYS A 185 5.84 1.14 2.37
C LYS A 185 5.10 1.14 1.04
N LEU A 186 4.70 2.34 0.60
CA LEU A 186 4.19 2.61 -0.75
C LEU A 186 5.35 2.76 -1.75
#